data_AF-A0A533SJZ5-F1
#
_entry.id   AF-A0A533SJZ5-F1
#
_cell.length_a   1.000
_cell.length_b   1.000
_cell.length_c   1.000
_cell.angle_alpha   90.00
_cell.angle_beta   90.00
_cell.angle_gamma   90.00
#
_symmetry.space_group_name_H-M   'P 1'
#
loop_
_entity.id
_entity.type
_entity.pdbx_description
1 polymer ?
#
loop_
_entity_poly.entity_id
_entity_poly.type
_entity_poly.pdbx_seq_one_letter_code
_entity_poly.pdbx_strand_id
1 'polypeptide(L)'
;MTTTTTEEAAKAEAAAAAQAAAKVEQSQDRKEGYRPFLTKLADLPTEELFGPGHRLCSGCGPAITMRMMTKAFRGPAMIFNATCCVEVSTSPYPYTAWGVPWAHVLFQNTAASASGAVEAINKMCEEGRAKKSDVIVVGGDGGIVDIGIATLSGVLERGHDLCVICYDNEAYNNTGIQRSGATPLGAWTTTSEVGEAQQGKMEWKKDILGIAIAHHIPYAASATIADWRDFINKVRRAIEVDGPAFLHVLAPCQLGWRYDPSQTIQIARLAVDTRFFPVYECVDGVYTINRRVPSPKPVVEYLKTQGRFRHLFEEKNKWLLEKIQQGVDKNWQRLVTLERATNPEAPKT
;
A
#
# COMPACT_ATOMS: atom_id res chain seq x y z
N MET A 1 22.95 -20.77 -43.95
CA MET A 1 22.96 -19.95 -42.72
C MET A 1 21.89 -18.86 -42.83
N THR A 2 20.61 -19.22 -42.97
CA THR A 2 19.52 -18.25 -43.24
C THR A 2 18.19 -18.60 -42.55
N THR A 3 18.19 -19.54 -41.60
CA THR A 3 16.96 -20.01 -40.93
C THR A 3 16.72 -19.40 -39.54
N THR A 4 17.69 -18.68 -38.98
CA THR A 4 17.59 -18.09 -37.63
C THR A 4 16.79 -16.79 -37.59
N THR A 5 16.74 -16.03 -38.69
CA THR A 5 16.07 -14.72 -38.74
C THR A 5 14.54 -14.80 -38.81
N THR A 6 14.01 -15.88 -39.38
CA THR A 6 12.55 -16.09 -39.51
C THR A 6 11.91 -16.53 -38.20
N GLU A 7 12.63 -17.27 -37.36
CA GLU A 7 12.13 -17.77 -36.09
C GLU A 7 12.13 -16.69 -35.00
N GLU A 8 13.14 -15.81 -35.00
CA GLU A 8 13.18 -14.62 -34.15
C GLU A 8 12.11 -13.60 -34.53
N ALA A 9 11.86 -13.39 -35.82
CA ALA A 9 10.78 -12.53 -36.30
C ALA A 9 9.40 -13.06 -35.88
N ALA A 10 9.16 -14.37 -36.02
CA ALA A 10 7.91 -15.00 -35.60
C ALA A 10 7.68 -14.92 -34.08
N LYS A 11 8.75 -15.03 -33.27
CA LYS A 11 8.67 -14.84 -31.80
C LYS A 11 8.38 -13.39 -31.42
N ALA A 12 9.00 -12.43 -32.10
CA ALA A 12 8.73 -11.01 -31.88
C ALA A 12 7.29 -10.64 -32.27
N GLU A 13 6.77 -11.21 -33.36
CA GLU A 13 5.40 -11.00 -33.82
C GLU A 13 4.38 -11.64 -32.87
N ALA A 14 4.66 -12.84 -32.35
CA ALA A 14 3.84 -13.49 -31.33
C ALA A 14 3.84 -12.71 -30.00
N ALA A 15 4.98 -12.16 -29.57
CA ALA A 15 5.08 -11.33 -28.37
C ALA A 15 4.34 -9.99 -28.55
N ALA A 16 4.44 -9.36 -29.72
CA ALA A 16 3.70 -8.16 -30.06
C ALA A 16 2.18 -8.42 -30.13
N ALA A 17 1.77 -9.57 -30.66
CA ALA A 17 0.37 -9.99 -30.69
C ALA A 17 -0.18 -10.29 -29.29
N ALA A 18 0.61 -10.90 -28.40
CA ALA A 18 0.25 -11.10 -27.00
C ALA A 18 0.13 -9.77 -26.23
N GLN A 19 1.05 -8.83 -26.46
CA GLN A 19 0.96 -7.47 -25.90
C GLN A 19 -0.25 -6.69 -26.46
N ALA A 20 -0.57 -6.86 -27.74
CA ALA A 20 -1.75 -6.26 -28.34
C ALA A 20 -3.05 -6.88 -27.79
N ALA A 21 -3.09 -8.19 -27.59
CA ALA A 21 -4.22 -8.89 -26.99
C ALA A 21 -4.45 -8.47 -25.53
N ALA A 22 -3.37 -8.37 -24.73
CA ALA A 22 -3.44 -7.85 -23.36
C ALA A 22 -3.93 -6.39 -23.30
N LYS A 23 -3.46 -5.53 -24.21
CA LYS A 23 -3.98 -4.15 -24.35
C LYS A 23 -5.45 -4.11 -24.74
N VAL A 24 -5.91 -5.05 -25.58
CA VAL A 24 -7.34 -5.17 -25.96
C VAL A 24 -8.17 -5.63 -24.75
N GLU A 25 -7.69 -6.60 -23.97
CA GLU A 25 -8.36 -7.12 -22.77
C GLU A 25 -8.44 -6.04 -21.66
N GLN A 26 -7.38 -5.27 -21.43
CA GLN A 26 -7.41 -4.06 -20.57
C GLN A 26 -8.36 -2.97 -21.08
N SER A 27 -8.47 -2.80 -22.40
CA SER A 27 -9.45 -1.87 -23.00
C SER A 27 -10.89 -2.37 -22.86
N GLN A 28 -11.09 -3.68 -22.77
CA GLN A 28 -12.38 -4.31 -22.50
C GLN A 28 -12.74 -4.24 -21.02
N ASP A 29 -11.79 -4.37 -20.09
CA ASP A 29 -12.00 -4.14 -18.66
C ASP A 29 -12.42 -2.68 -18.37
N ARG A 30 -11.93 -1.72 -19.17
CA ARG A 30 -12.41 -0.33 -19.18
C ARG A 30 -13.85 -0.18 -19.69
N LYS A 31 -14.35 -1.09 -20.52
CA LYS A 31 -15.72 -1.07 -21.08
C LYS A 31 -16.73 -1.90 -20.27
N GLU A 32 -16.31 -2.98 -19.62
CA GLU A 32 -17.18 -3.88 -18.84
C GLU A 32 -17.14 -3.63 -17.32
N GLY A 33 -16.14 -2.88 -16.83
CA GLY A 33 -15.95 -2.59 -15.40
C GLY A 33 -15.26 -3.74 -14.68
N TYR A 34 -14.29 -3.41 -13.81
CA TYR A 34 -13.52 -4.37 -13.03
C TYR A 34 -14.45 -5.32 -12.24
N ARG A 35 -14.31 -6.63 -12.45
CA ARG A 35 -15.07 -7.64 -11.73
C ARG A 35 -14.34 -8.02 -10.44
N PRO A 36 -14.93 -7.81 -9.25
CA PRO A 36 -14.25 -8.09 -8.00
C PRO A 36 -14.01 -9.59 -7.83
N PHE A 37 -12.77 -9.96 -7.46
CA PHE A 37 -12.38 -11.32 -7.11
C PHE A 37 -13.15 -11.86 -5.90
N LEU A 38 -13.51 -11.00 -4.95
CA LEU A 38 -14.28 -11.35 -3.75
C LEU A 38 -15.50 -10.46 -3.58
N THR A 39 -16.66 -11.07 -3.36
CA THR A 39 -17.92 -10.36 -3.11
C THR A 39 -18.46 -10.61 -1.71
N LYS A 40 -18.34 -11.84 -1.21
CA LYS A 40 -18.84 -12.30 0.10
C LYS A 40 -17.72 -13.03 0.86
N LEU A 41 -17.90 -13.17 2.16
CA LEU A 41 -16.92 -13.83 3.04
C LEU A 41 -16.63 -15.29 2.61
N ALA A 42 -17.64 -15.97 2.07
CA ALA A 42 -17.50 -17.34 1.58
C ALA A 42 -16.57 -17.47 0.35
N ASP A 43 -16.27 -16.37 -0.35
CA ASP A 43 -15.35 -16.37 -1.48
C ASP A 43 -13.88 -16.36 -1.02
N LEU A 44 -13.62 -16.04 0.26
CA LEU A 44 -12.28 -15.86 0.78
C LEU A 44 -11.48 -17.18 0.70
N PRO A 45 -10.30 -17.21 0.08
CA PRO A 45 -9.48 -18.42 0.05
C PRO A 45 -9.19 -18.93 1.47
N THR A 46 -9.36 -20.23 1.69
CA THR A 46 -9.07 -20.86 2.98
C THR A 46 -7.58 -21.06 3.20
N GLU A 47 -6.79 -21.14 2.12
CA GLU A 47 -5.34 -21.23 2.17
C GLU A 47 -4.73 -19.99 2.86
N GLU A 48 -3.74 -20.21 3.71
CA GLU A 48 -2.99 -19.17 4.40
C GLU A 48 -1.53 -19.22 3.92
N LEU A 49 -1.17 -18.27 3.05
CA LEU A 49 0.20 -18.10 2.55
C LEU A 49 1.06 -17.23 3.49
N PHE A 50 0.44 -16.64 4.51
CA PHE A 50 1.10 -16.03 5.66
C PHE A 50 0.70 -16.82 6.91
N GLY A 51 1.61 -17.69 7.34
CA GLY A 51 1.38 -18.69 8.38
C GLY A 51 1.39 -18.14 9.81
N PRO A 52 0.84 -18.90 10.76
CA PRO A 52 0.98 -18.61 12.18
C PRO A 52 2.43 -18.80 12.65
N GLY A 53 2.77 -18.29 13.84
CA GLY A 53 4.09 -18.52 14.46
C GLY A 53 5.15 -17.45 14.21
N HIS A 54 4.74 -16.19 14.04
CA HIS A 54 5.64 -15.03 13.92
C HIS A 54 5.72 -14.21 15.22
N ARG A 55 6.76 -13.38 15.36
CA ARG A 55 7.04 -12.56 16.57
C ARG A 55 6.43 -11.15 16.55
N LEU A 56 5.50 -10.88 15.64
CA LEU A 56 4.76 -9.61 15.60
C LEU A 56 3.89 -9.46 16.86
N CYS A 57 3.65 -8.22 17.28
CA CYS A 57 2.86 -7.93 18.48
C CYS A 57 1.42 -8.47 18.38
N SER A 58 0.78 -8.70 19.54
CA SER A 58 -0.66 -8.91 19.61
C SER A 58 -1.41 -7.78 18.92
N GLY A 59 -2.44 -8.12 18.13
CA GLY A 59 -3.23 -7.14 17.39
C GLY A 59 -2.45 -6.35 16.33
N CYS A 60 -1.29 -6.82 15.85
CA CYS A 60 -0.46 -6.11 14.89
C CYS A 60 -1.19 -5.86 13.56
N GLY A 61 -1.45 -4.58 13.23
CA GLY A 61 -2.02 -4.18 11.95
C GLY A 61 -1.20 -4.68 10.75
N PRO A 62 0.13 -4.49 10.71
CA PRO A 62 0.98 -5.04 9.65
C PRO A 62 0.84 -6.55 9.45
N ALA A 63 0.70 -7.35 10.52
CA ALA A 63 0.47 -8.80 10.38
C ALA A 63 -0.85 -9.10 9.66
N ILE A 64 -1.92 -8.38 10.02
CA ILE A 64 -3.24 -8.49 9.39
C ILE A 64 -3.14 -8.09 7.91
N THR A 65 -2.36 -7.05 7.58
CA THR A 65 -2.10 -6.63 6.21
C THR A 65 -1.45 -7.75 5.39
N MET A 66 -0.40 -8.39 5.92
CA MET A 66 0.31 -9.48 5.21
C MET A 66 -0.59 -10.70 5.00
N ARG A 67 -1.38 -11.06 6.02
CA ARG A 67 -2.37 -12.13 5.89
C ARG A 67 -3.41 -11.82 4.82
N MET A 68 -3.99 -10.63 4.82
CA MET A 68 -5.01 -10.26 3.84
C MET A 68 -4.46 -10.13 2.42
N MET A 69 -3.30 -9.49 2.22
CA MET A 69 -2.75 -9.30 0.87
C MET A 69 -2.43 -10.65 0.19
N THR A 70 -1.96 -11.62 0.96
CA THR A 70 -1.61 -12.94 0.40
C THR A 70 -2.82 -13.77 0.00
N LYS A 71 -4.03 -13.47 0.54
CA LYS A 71 -5.30 -14.03 0.05
C LYS A 71 -5.62 -13.62 -1.40
N ALA A 72 -5.00 -12.56 -1.90
CA ALA A 72 -5.22 -12.04 -3.25
C ALA A 72 -4.20 -12.55 -4.27
N PHE A 73 -3.41 -13.58 -3.99
CA PHE A 73 -2.48 -14.14 -4.99
C PHE A 73 -3.23 -15.10 -5.93
N ARG A 74 -2.90 -15.10 -7.24
CA ARG A 74 -3.57 -15.93 -8.29
C ARG A 74 -2.76 -17.17 -8.67
N GLY A 75 -1.56 -17.29 -8.14
CA GLY A 75 -0.60 -18.30 -8.56
C GLY A 75 0.77 -18.01 -7.96
N PRO A 76 1.85 -18.41 -8.64
CA PRO A 76 3.21 -18.15 -8.18
C PRO A 76 3.46 -16.65 -8.00
N ALA A 77 3.85 -16.27 -6.78
CA ALA A 77 4.23 -14.91 -6.45
C ALA A 77 5.51 -14.92 -5.63
N MET A 78 6.36 -13.91 -5.82
CA MET A 78 7.58 -13.71 -5.03
C MET A 78 7.54 -12.38 -4.31
N ILE A 79 7.82 -12.41 -3.01
CA ILE A 79 7.83 -11.22 -2.15
C ILE A 79 9.26 -10.74 -1.95
N PHE A 80 9.49 -9.45 -2.21
CA PHE A 80 10.69 -8.72 -1.85
C PHE A 80 10.35 -7.78 -0.69
N ASN A 81 10.93 -8.04 0.49
CA ASN A 81 10.54 -7.34 1.71
C ASN A 81 11.68 -6.46 2.23
N ALA A 82 11.41 -5.17 2.38
CA ALA A 82 12.33 -4.22 3.00
C ALA A 82 12.61 -4.61 4.45
N THR A 83 13.80 -4.30 4.99
CA THR A 83 14.03 -4.36 6.44
C THR A 83 12.97 -3.52 7.18
N CYS A 84 12.17 -4.16 8.02
CA CYS A 84 11.07 -3.52 8.75
C CYS A 84 10.50 -4.47 9.83
N CYS A 85 9.45 -4.06 10.57
CA CYS A 85 8.83 -4.92 11.58
C CYS A 85 8.39 -6.28 11.01
N VAL A 86 7.75 -6.26 9.83
CA VAL A 86 7.27 -7.48 9.16
C VAL A 86 8.45 -8.40 8.85
N GLU A 87 9.53 -7.89 8.27
CA GLU A 87 10.74 -8.67 8.00
C GLU A 87 11.29 -9.32 9.28
N VAL A 88 11.79 -8.50 10.21
CA VAL A 88 12.46 -8.95 11.44
C VAL A 88 11.64 -9.97 12.24
N SER A 89 10.32 -9.82 12.23
CA SER A 89 9.43 -10.62 13.08
C SER A 89 8.87 -11.87 12.40
N THR A 90 8.93 -11.98 11.08
CA THR A 90 8.30 -13.07 10.31
C THR A 90 9.30 -14.02 9.67
N SER A 91 10.58 -13.65 9.59
CA SER A 91 11.66 -14.48 9.07
C SER A 91 12.87 -14.66 10.02
N PRO A 92 12.69 -14.78 11.36
CA PRO A 92 13.84 -15.03 12.24
C PRO A 92 14.41 -16.42 11.98
N TYR A 93 15.67 -16.50 11.56
CA TYR A 93 16.33 -17.78 11.29
C TYR A 93 16.23 -18.75 12.49
N PRO A 94 15.92 -20.04 12.26
CA PRO A 94 15.68 -20.72 10.98
C PRO A 94 14.20 -20.74 10.52
N TYR A 95 13.33 -19.94 11.12
CA TYR A 95 11.89 -19.98 10.91
C TYR A 95 11.40 -18.93 9.89
N THR A 96 10.29 -19.24 9.22
CA THR A 96 9.57 -18.30 8.34
C THR A 96 8.07 -18.46 8.49
N ALA A 97 7.34 -17.35 8.44
CA ALA A 97 5.88 -17.32 8.33
C ALA A 97 5.40 -17.25 6.87
N TRP A 98 6.31 -17.21 5.89
CA TRP A 98 5.96 -17.07 4.48
C TRP A 98 5.83 -18.44 3.81
N GLY A 99 4.61 -18.74 3.32
CA GLY A 99 4.30 -19.91 2.50
C GLY A 99 4.58 -19.70 1.00
N VAL A 100 5.23 -18.60 0.64
CA VAL A 100 5.61 -18.23 -0.73
C VAL A 100 7.10 -17.90 -0.78
N PRO A 101 7.74 -17.97 -1.97
CA PRO A 101 9.07 -17.41 -2.18
C PRO A 101 9.15 -15.99 -1.62
N TRP A 102 10.08 -15.77 -0.70
CA TRP A 102 10.25 -14.52 0.01
C TRP A 102 11.74 -14.21 0.11
N ALA A 103 12.10 -12.97 -0.15
CA ALA A 103 13.47 -12.48 -0.05
C ALA A 103 13.52 -11.23 0.83
N HIS A 104 14.42 -11.28 1.81
CA HIS A 104 14.90 -10.08 2.48
C HIS A 104 15.74 -9.27 1.49
N VAL A 105 15.52 -7.96 1.48
CA VAL A 105 16.35 -6.99 0.78
C VAL A 105 16.60 -5.77 1.66
N LEU A 106 17.67 -5.04 1.37
CA LEU A 106 18.05 -3.91 2.20
C LEU A 106 16.96 -2.84 2.24
N PHE A 107 16.95 -2.09 3.33
CA PHE A 107 15.89 -1.14 3.64
C PHE A 107 15.66 -0.09 2.53
N GLN A 108 16.73 0.34 1.87
CA GLN A 108 16.73 1.43 0.88
C GLN A 108 16.46 0.98 -0.56
N ASN A 109 16.58 -0.30 -0.90
CA ASN A 109 16.65 -0.76 -2.29
C ASN A 109 15.62 -1.81 -2.69
N THR A 110 14.58 -2.03 -1.87
CA THR A 110 13.62 -3.12 -2.09
C THR A 110 12.97 -3.10 -3.46
N ALA A 111 12.50 -1.92 -3.92
CA ALA A 111 11.91 -1.77 -5.24
C ALA A 111 12.94 -2.04 -6.36
N ALA A 112 14.15 -1.51 -6.24
CA ALA A 112 15.22 -1.75 -7.21
C ALA A 112 15.60 -3.24 -7.31
N SER A 113 15.71 -3.94 -6.18
CA SER A 113 15.98 -5.38 -6.17
C SER A 113 14.85 -6.18 -6.82
N ALA A 114 13.60 -5.84 -6.54
CA ALA A 114 12.45 -6.47 -7.18
C ALA A 114 12.42 -6.21 -8.69
N SER A 115 12.83 -5.03 -9.15
CA SER A 115 12.92 -4.74 -10.59
C SER A 115 13.92 -5.66 -11.31
N GLY A 116 15.05 -5.98 -10.70
CA GLY A 116 15.97 -6.98 -11.26
C GLY A 116 15.37 -8.39 -11.31
N ALA A 117 14.51 -8.74 -10.36
CA ALA A 117 13.80 -10.01 -10.37
C ALA A 117 12.73 -10.07 -11.47
N VAL A 118 12.01 -8.97 -11.74
CA VAL A 118 11.09 -8.86 -12.87
C VAL A 118 11.82 -9.18 -14.18
N GLU A 119 12.97 -8.52 -14.42
CA GLU A 119 13.77 -8.75 -15.63
C GLU A 119 14.28 -10.20 -15.73
N ALA A 120 14.77 -10.76 -14.62
CA ALA A 120 15.23 -12.14 -14.58
C ALA A 120 14.09 -13.15 -14.85
N ILE A 121 12.91 -12.95 -14.25
CA ILE A 121 11.73 -13.79 -14.46
C ILE A 121 11.28 -13.72 -15.92
N ASN A 122 11.18 -12.52 -16.49
CA ASN A 122 10.81 -12.32 -17.89
C ASN A 122 11.79 -13.07 -18.80
N LYS A 123 13.10 -12.92 -18.58
CA LYS A 123 14.11 -13.61 -19.37
C LYS A 123 14.02 -15.13 -19.25
N MET A 124 13.82 -15.65 -18.04
CA MET A 124 13.64 -17.10 -17.84
C MET A 124 12.36 -17.63 -18.47
N CYS A 125 11.28 -16.83 -18.55
CA CYS A 125 10.05 -17.20 -19.25
C CYS A 125 10.26 -17.28 -20.76
N GLU A 126 10.96 -16.30 -21.35
CA GLU A 126 11.33 -16.32 -22.78
C GLU A 126 12.15 -17.56 -23.17
N GLU A 127 13.03 -18.00 -22.26
CA GLU A 127 13.85 -19.20 -22.44
C GLU A 127 13.12 -20.51 -22.11
N GLY A 128 11.84 -20.45 -21.68
CA GLY A 128 11.06 -21.62 -21.29
C GLY A 128 11.53 -22.29 -19.99
N ARG A 129 12.31 -21.59 -19.17
CA ARG A 129 12.90 -22.07 -17.91
C ARG A 129 12.05 -21.77 -16.68
N ALA A 130 11.12 -20.84 -16.79
CA ALA A 130 10.21 -20.44 -15.71
C ALA A 130 8.80 -20.15 -16.24
N LYS A 131 7.82 -20.15 -15.34
CA LYS A 131 6.49 -19.58 -15.58
C LYS A 131 6.46 -18.16 -15.06
N LYS A 132 5.63 -17.30 -15.66
CA LYS A 132 5.37 -15.95 -15.17
C LYS A 132 4.95 -16.03 -13.70
N SER A 133 5.54 -15.18 -12.89
CA SER A 133 5.27 -15.08 -11.45
C SER A 133 5.07 -13.61 -11.10
N ASP A 134 4.09 -13.34 -10.23
CA ASP A 134 3.80 -11.98 -9.77
C ASP A 134 4.92 -11.53 -8.81
N VAL A 135 5.44 -10.30 -8.99
CA VAL A 135 6.48 -9.73 -8.12
C VAL A 135 5.86 -8.70 -7.18
N ILE A 136 5.96 -8.96 -5.88
CA ILE A 136 5.38 -8.11 -4.84
C ILE A 136 6.50 -7.47 -4.02
N VAL A 137 6.47 -6.15 -3.89
CA VAL A 137 7.33 -5.38 -3.00
C VAL A 137 6.57 -5.05 -1.73
N VAL A 138 7.14 -5.35 -0.57
CA VAL A 138 6.52 -5.04 0.73
C VAL A 138 7.48 -4.20 1.56
N GLY A 139 6.97 -3.11 2.13
CA GLY A 139 7.73 -2.29 3.07
C GLY A 139 6.84 -1.51 4.03
N GLY A 140 7.41 -1.19 5.18
CA GLY A 140 6.83 -0.20 6.09
C GLY A 140 7.00 1.21 5.53
N ASP A 141 6.32 2.19 6.11
CA ASP A 141 6.38 3.57 5.64
C ASP A 141 7.81 4.15 5.63
N GLY A 142 8.66 3.84 6.59
CA GLY A 142 10.06 4.29 6.56
C GLY A 142 10.84 3.79 5.32
N GLY A 143 10.55 2.58 4.85
CA GLY A 143 11.23 1.96 3.72
C GLY A 143 10.74 2.47 2.37
N ILE A 144 9.46 2.87 2.29
CA ILE A 144 8.83 3.27 1.03
C ILE A 144 8.69 4.79 0.91
N VAL A 145 8.26 5.45 1.97
CA VAL A 145 7.95 6.89 1.99
C VAL A 145 9.21 7.72 2.17
N ASP A 146 10.25 7.19 2.83
CA ASP A 146 11.49 7.90 3.10
C ASP A 146 12.69 7.29 2.36
N ILE A 147 13.40 6.33 2.96
CA ILE A 147 14.74 5.94 2.49
C ILE A 147 14.71 5.25 1.11
N GLY A 148 13.66 4.50 0.80
CA GLY A 148 13.49 3.83 -0.50
C GLY A 148 12.68 4.63 -1.52
N ILE A 149 12.32 5.89 -1.25
CA ILE A 149 11.49 6.68 -2.19
C ILE A 149 12.17 6.85 -3.56
N ALA A 150 13.50 6.98 -3.59
CA ALA A 150 14.24 7.12 -4.84
C ALA A 150 14.18 5.84 -5.70
N THR A 151 14.27 4.66 -5.06
CA THR A 151 14.18 3.39 -5.79
C THR A 151 12.74 3.07 -6.18
N LEU A 152 11.75 3.46 -5.36
CA LEU A 152 10.34 3.45 -5.74
C LEU A 152 10.10 4.29 -6.99
N SER A 153 10.46 5.58 -6.94
CA SER A 153 10.32 6.51 -8.08
C SER A 153 10.93 5.92 -9.35
N GLY A 154 12.13 5.35 -9.25
CA GLY A 154 12.80 4.75 -10.40
C GLY A 154 12.07 3.53 -10.99
N VAL A 155 11.48 2.64 -10.18
CA VAL A 155 10.73 1.49 -10.74
C VAL A 155 9.41 1.89 -11.38
N LEU A 156 8.73 2.89 -10.79
CA LEU A 156 7.49 3.42 -11.33
C LEU A 156 7.75 4.12 -12.67
N GLU A 157 8.80 4.94 -12.75
CA GLU A 157 9.25 5.60 -13.99
C GLU A 157 9.59 4.61 -15.10
N ARG A 158 10.30 3.52 -14.76
CA ARG A 158 10.67 2.49 -15.74
C ARG A 158 9.54 1.56 -16.15
N GLY A 159 8.35 1.65 -15.52
CA GLY A 159 7.21 0.82 -15.88
C GLY A 159 7.37 -0.66 -15.58
N HIS A 160 8.13 -1.04 -14.55
CA HIS A 160 8.32 -2.46 -14.22
C HIS A 160 7.00 -3.08 -13.74
N ASP A 161 6.73 -4.30 -14.22
CA ASP A 161 5.55 -5.11 -13.89
C ASP A 161 5.68 -5.72 -12.48
N LEU A 162 5.31 -4.93 -11.47
CA LEU A 162 5.37 -5.30 -10.05
C LEU A 162 4.31 -4.54 -9.24
N CYS A 163 3.93 -5.11 -8.10
CA CYS A 163 3.02 -4.45 -7.15
C CYS A 163 3.77 -4.04 -5.88
N VAL A 164 3.80 -2.75 -5.56
CA VAL A 164 4.36 -2.22 -4.32
C VAL A 164 3.28 -2.02 -3.27
N ILE A 165 3.45 -2.62 -2.10
CA ILE A 165 2.56 -2.48 -0.95
C ILE A 165 3.32 -1.80 0.19
N CYS A 166 2.98 -0.54 0.45
CA CYS A 166 3.39 0.20 1.63
C CYS A 166 2.40 -0.04 2.76
N TYR A 167 2.74 -0.88 3.74
CA TYR A 167 1.98 -0.92 4.98
C TYR A 167 2.41 0.27 5.84
N ASP A 168 1.48 1.19 6.08
CA ASP A 168 1.76 2.44 6.77
C ASP A 168 1.35 2.33 8.23
N ASN A 169 2.35 2.19 9.09
CA ASN A 169 2.17 2.20 10.54
C ASN A 169 2.73 3.49 11.18
N GLU A 170 2.98 4.50 10.33
CA GLU A 170 3.17 5.91 10.65
C GLU A 170 4.38 6.24 11.52
N ALA A 171 5.37 5.35 11.57
CA ALA A 171 6.65 5.55 12.23
C ALA A 171 7.63 4.42 11.86
N TYR A 172 8.92 4.65 12.09
CA TYR A 172 9.89 3.56 12.14
C TYR A 172 9.69 2.76 13.43
N ASN A 173 8.67 1.90 13.44
CA ASN A 173 8.25 1.20 14.65
C ASN A 173 9.29 0.18 15.15
N ASN A 174 9.96 -0.53 14.24
CA ASN A 174 10.93 -1.57 14.59
C ASN A 174 12.11 -1.03 15.40
N THR A 175 12.58 0.16 15.05
CA THR A 175 13.78 0.77 15.64
C THR A 175 13.50 1.55 16.91
N GLY A 176 12.25 1.58 17.39
CA GLY A 176 11.86 2.32 18.59
C GLY A 176 10.97 3.52 18.33
N ILE A 177 10.05 3.42 17.36
CA ILE A 177 8.98 4.40 17.11
C ILE A 177 9.58 5.78 16.79
N GLN A 178 10.47 5.87 15.80
CA GLN A 178 11.00 7.14 15.32
C GLN A 178 10.09 7.75 14.26
N ARG A 179 10.13 9.08 14.12
CA ARG A 179 9.42 9.84 13.08
C ARG A 179 9.77 9.37 11.68
N SER A 180 8.75 9.17 10.85
CA SER A 180 8.86 8.99 9.40
C SER A 180 8.18 10.12 8.63
N GLY A 181 8.37 10.14 7.31
CA GLY A 181 7.60 10.98 6.39
C GLY A 181 6.09 10.69 6.43
N ALA A 182 5.70 9.50 6.88
CA ALA A 182 4.30 9.10 7.05
C ALA A 182 3.73 9.43 8.43
N THR A 183 4.55 9.81 9.42
CA THR A 183 4.06 10.25 10.73
C THR A 183 3.11 11.46 10.56
N PRO A 184 1.92 11.46 11.18
CA PRO A 184 0.99 12.60 11.10
C PRO A 184 1.46 13.86 11.81
N LEU A 185 0.86 14.98 11.42
CA LEU A 185 0.98 16.25 12.14
C LEU A 185 0.53 16.07 13.60
N GLY A 186 1.34 16.57 14.53
CA GLY A 186 1.10 16.53 15.97
C GLY A 186 1.35 15.18 16.63
N ALA A 187 1.78 14.14 15.90
CA ALA A 187 2.08 12.84 16.50
C ALA A 187 3.39 12.88 17.30
N TRP A 188 3.36 12.31 18.50
CA TRP A 188 4.56 12.00 19.27
C TRP A 188 5.27 10.78 18.70
N THR A 189 6.59 10.85 18.64
CA THR A 189 7.52 9.73 18.38
C THR A 189 8.78 9.95 19.22
N THR A 190 9.70 9.00 19.28
CA THR A 190 10.98 9.17 20.01
C THR A 190 11.92 10.19 19.37
N THR A 191 11.63 10.64 18.14
CA THR A 191 12.39 11.70 17.45
C THR A 191 11.54 12.89 17.03
N SER A 192 10.30 12.95 17.49
CA SER A 192 9.43 14.12 17.40
C SER A 192 8.70 14.25 18.73
N GLU A 193 9.48 14.65 19.74
CA GLU A 193 9.03 14.70 21.12
C GLU A 193 8.08 15.87 21.37
N VAL A 194 7.54 15.91 22.58
CA VAL A 194 6.61 16.95 23.03
C VAL A 194 7.25 17.67 24.21
N GLY A 195 7.44 18.97 24.08
CA GLY A 195 8.02 19.87 25.06
C GLY A 195 7.73 21.32 24.71
N GLU A 196 8.46 22.28 25.28
CA GLU A 196 8.24 23.70 25.00
C GLU A 196 8.58 24.06 23.54
N ALA A 197 9.65 23.48 22.99
CA ALA A 197 10.13 23.79 21.64
C ALA A 197 9.37 23.06 20.51
N GLN A 198 8.66 21.98 20.81
CA GLN A 198 8.05 21.12 19.80
C GLN A 198 6.79 20.41 20.35
N GLN A 199 5.75 20.29 19.53
CA GLN A 199 4.48 19.64 19.88
C GLN A 199 4.25 18.37 19.04
N GLY A 200 5.25 17.49 18.98
CA GLY A 200 5.26 16.36 18.04
C GLY A 200 5.76 16.74 16.65
N LYS A 201 5.49 15.91 15.64
CA LYS A 201 5.87 16.22 14.24
C LYS A 201 5.07 17.41 13.72
N MET A 202 5.75 18.44 13.21
CA MET A 202 5.09 19.67 12.73
C MET A 202 4.84 19.70 11.23
N GLU A 203 5.46 18.82 10.44
CA GLU A 203 5.15 18.68 9.01
C GLU A 203 3.92 17.80 8.78
N TRP A 204 3.24 18.02 7.66
CA TRP A 204 2.20 17.11 7.19
C TRP A 204 2.76 15.75 6.77
N LYS A 205 1.89 14.74 6.80
CA LYS A 205 2.17 13.42 6.22
C LYS A 205 2.47 13.58 4.73
N LYS A 206 3.55 12.96 4.25
CA LYS A 206 3.91 12.95 2.82
C LYS A 206 2.82 12.22 2.02
N ASP A 207 2.33 12.84 0.94
CA ASP A 207 1.32 12.23 0.05
C ASP A 207 1.98 11.21 -0.90
N ILE A 208 2.42 10.06 -0.34
CA ILE A 208 3.12 9.04 -1.12
C ILE A 208 2.25 8.44 -2.23
N LEU A 209 0.94 8.30 -2.00
CA LEU A 209 0.01 7.83 -3.01
C LEU A 209 -0.12 8.87 -4.14
N GLY A 210 -0.22 10.16 -3.83
CA GLY A 210 -0.18 11.23 -4.83
C GLY A 210 1.13 11.24 -5.64
N ILE A 211 2.27 11.00 -4.99
CA ILE A 211 3.58 10.87 -5.67
C ILE A 211 3.57 9.67 -6.63
N ALA A 212 3.08 8.51 -6.20
CA ALA A 212 2.97 7.33 -7.06
C ALA A 212 2.04 7.58 -8.26
N ILE A 213 0.89 8.23 -8.06
CA ILE A 213 -0.04 8.60 -9.13
C ILE A 213 0.62 9.58 -10.13
N ALA A 214 1.47 10.48 -9.67
CA ALA A 214 2.18 11.43 -10.53
C ALA A 214 3.17 10.77 -11.51
N HIS A 215 3.51 9.48 -11.32
CA HIS A 215 4.24 8.69 -12.31
C HIS A 215 3.35 8.15 -13.44
N HIS A 216 2.04 8.42 -13.42
CA HIS A 216 1.07 7.95 -14.41
C HIS A 216 1.02 6.41 -14.54
N ILE A 217 1.21 5.71 -13.42
CA ILE A 217 1.16 4.25 -13.38
C ILE A 217 -0.28 3.75 -13.59
N PRO A 218 -0.46 2.52 -14.13
CA PRO A 218 -1.78 1.96 -14.40
C PRO A 218 -2.72 1.96 -13.20
N TYR A 219 -2.18 1.70 -12.00
CA TYR A 219 -2.98 1.56 -10.80
C TYR A 219 -2.29 2.00 -9.52
N ALA A 220 -2.98 2.85 -8.77
CA ALA A 220 -2.58 3.22 -7.42
C ALA A 220 -3.80 3.32 -6.51
N ALA A 221 -3.73 2.81 -5.28
CA ALA A 221 -4.84 2.92 -4.34
C ALA A 221 -4.40 3.04 -2.88
N SER A 222 -5.26 3.63 -2.06
CA SER A 222 -5.21 3.50 -0.61
C SER A 222 -6.17 2.43 -0.13
N ALA A 223 -5.82 1.78 0.97
CA ALA A 223 -6.64 0.75 1.59
C ALA A 223 -6.49 0.74 3.12
N THR A 224 -7.38 0.01 3.79
CA THR A 224 -7.36 -0.17 5.24
C THR A 224 -7.70 -1.62 5.57
N ILE A 225 -7.10 -2.15 6.65
CA ILE A 225 -7.43 -3.49 7.16
C ILE A 225 -8.87 -3.58 7.72
N ALA A 226 -9.54 -2.46 7.96
CA ALA A 226 -10.92 -2.43 8.44
C ALA A 226 -11.96 -2.84 7.38
N ASP A 227 -11.62 -2.67 6.11
CA ASP A 227 -12.46 -2.95 4.95
C ASP A 227 -11.83 -4.10 4.14
N TRP A 228 -11.76 -5.28 4.75
CA TRP A 228 -11.03 -6.45 4.22
C TRP A 228 -11.35 -6.78 2.75
N ARG A 229 -12.62 -6.70 2.34
CA ARG A 229 -13.04 -7.02 0.98
C ARG A 229 -12.48 -6.01 -0.03
N ASP A 230 -12.52 -4.72 0.31
CA ASP A 230 -11.93 -3.67 -0.52
C ASP A 230 -10.42 -3.88 -0.64
N PHE A 231 -9.73 -4.07 0.48
CA PHE A 231 -8.28 -4.24 0.48
C PHE A 231 -7.83 -5.44 -0.37
N ILE A 232 -8.43 -6.62 -0.19
CA ILE A 232 -8.02 -7.83 -0.91
C ILE A 232 -8.31 -7.69 -2.41
N ASN A 233 -9.46 -7.13 -2.81
CA ASN A 233 -9.74 -6.86 -4.23
C ASN A 233 -8.77 -5.84 -4.83
N LYS A 234 -8.34 -4.83 -4.07
CA LYS A 234 -7.33 -3.86 -4.54
C LYS A 234 -5.96 -4.50 -4.73
N VAL A 235 -5.56 -5.43 -3.87
CA VAL A 235 -4.33 -6.22 -4.05
C VAL A 235 -4.44 -7.08 -5.30
N ARG A 236 -5.57 -7.79 -5.48
CA ARG A 236 -5.82 -8.58 -6.68
C ARG A 236 -5.69 -7.73 -7.95
N ARG A 237 -6.39 -6.59 -7.99
CA ARG A 237 -6.34 -5.65 -9.12
C ARG A 237 -4.93 -5.12 -9.38
N ALA A 238 -4.19 -4.76 -8.33
CA ALA A 238 -2.81 -4.30 -8.45
C ALA A 238 -1.86 -5.35 -9.05
N ILE A 239 -2.16 -6.63 -8.86
CA ILE A 239 -1.40 -7.74 -9.44
C ILE A 239 -1.81 -8.01 -10.89
N GLU A 240 -3.04 -7.67 -11.27
CA GLU A 240 -3.62 -7.96 -12.58
C GLU A 240 -3.32 -6.91 -13.65
N VAL A 241 -2.85 -5.72 -13.28
CA VAL A 241 -2.52 -4.66 -14.23
C VAL A 241 -1.19 -4.96 -14.93
N ASP A 242 -1.06 -4.56 -16.20
CA ASP A 242 0.19 -4.67 -16.94
C ASP A 242 1.08 -3.45 -16.64
N GLY A 243 1.98 -3.60 -15.67
CA GLY A 243 2.91 -2.55 -15.26
C GLY A 243 2.90 -2.30 -13.76
N PRO A 244 3.50 -1.19 -13.30
CA PRO A 244 3.67 -0.94 -11.89
C PRO A 244 2.33 -0.62 -11.22
N ALA A 245 2.12 -1.19 -10.03
CA ALA A 245 1.01 -0.84 -9.16
C ALA A 245 1.50 -0.40 -7.78
N PHE A 246 0.75 0.50 -7.13
CA PHE A 246 1.08 0.99 -5.79
C PHE A 246 -0.11 0.94 -4.84
N LEU A 247 0.08 0.35 -3.66
CA LEU A 247 -0.90 0.29 -2.59
C LEU A 247 -0.37 0.95 -1.31
N HIS A 248 -1.10 1.95 -0.82
CA HIS A 248 -0.84 2.61 0.46
C HIS A 248 -1.85 2.15 1.51
N VAL A 249 -1.43 1.25 2.41
CA VAL A 249 -2.34 0.54 3.31
C VAL A 249 -2.18 1.01 4.73
N LEU A 250 -3.21 1.62 5.34
CA LEU A 250 -3.17 1.98 6.76
C LEU A 250 -3.14 0.71 7.63
N ALA A 251 -2.10 0.59 8.45
CA ALA A 251 -1.84 -0.57 9.29
C ALA A 251 -1.52 -0.13 10.73
N PRO A 252 -2.53 0.08 11.59
CA PRO A 252 -2.31 0.55 12.95
C PRO A 252 -1.31 -0.27 13.76
N CYS A 253 -0.40 0.44 14.46
CA CYS A 253 0.57 -0.15 15.37
C CYS A 253 0.20 0.16 16.83
N GLN A 254 -0.33 -0.83 17.55
CA GLN A 254 -0.72 -0.67 18.96
C GLN A 254 0.41 -0.12 19.84
N LEU A 255 1.64 -0.56 19.59
CA LEU A 255 2.80 -0.17 20.37
C LEU A 255 3.17 1.31 20.11
N GLY A 256 3.32 1.68 18.84
CA GLY A 256 3.71 3.03 18.45
C GLY A 256 2.62 4.06 18.67
N TRP A 257 1.37 3.68 18.45
CA TRP A 257 0.22 4.57 18.57
C TRP A 257 -0.37 4.59 19.98
N ARG A 258 0.07 3.64 20.83
CA ARG A 258 -0.28 3.51 22.25
C ARG A 258 -1.78 3.35 22.47
N TYR A 259 -2.33 2.23 22.02
CA TYR A 259 -3.74 1.86 22.20
C TYR A 259 -3.88 0.37 22.54
N ASP A 260 -5.07 -0.06 22.97
CA ASP A 260 -5.32 -1.47 23.31
C ASP A 260 -5.29 -2.38 22.07
N PRO A 261 -4.49 -3.46 22.03
CA PRO A 261 -4.37 -4.34 20.87
C PRO A 261 -5.70 -4.88 20.28
N SER A 262 -6.75 -5.03 21.10
CA SER A 262 -8.08 -5.47 20.63
C SER A 262 -8.79 -4.44 19.74
N GLN A 263 -8.36 -3.17 19.78
CA GLN A 263 -8.99 -2.05 19.08
C GLN A 263 -8.41 -1.80 17.68
N THR A 264 -7.42 -2.56 17.21
CA THR A 264 -6.72 -2.32 15.94
C THR A 264 -7.67 -2.09 14.75
N ILE A 265 -8.69 -2.95 14.57
CA ILE A 265 -9.66 -2.81 13.48
C ILE A 265 -10.59 -1.61 13.69
N GLN A 266 -10.98 -1.33 14.93
CA GLN A 266 -11.83 -0.19 15.25
C GLN A 266 -11.14 1.14 14.98
N ILE A 267 -9.85 1.25 15.31
CA ILE A 267 -9.03 2.44 15.05
C ILE A 267 -8.80 2.62 13.55
N ALA A 268 -8.52 1.54 12.82
CA ALA A 268 -8.42 1.56 11.37
C ALA A 268 -9.72 2.07 10.72
N ARG A 269 -10.89 1.68 11.25
CA ARG A 269 -12.20 2.16 10.79
C ARG A 269 -12.43 3.63 11.14
N LEU A 270 -12.10 4.05 12.36
CA LEU A 270 -12.22 5.45 12.80
C LEU A 270 -11.37 6.41 11.94
N ALA A 271 -10.18 5.97 11.48
CA ALA A 271 -9.37 6.75 10.56
C ALA A 271 -10.11 7.06 9.24
N VAL A 272 -10.92 6.12 8.74
CA VAL A 272 -11.76 6.30 7.55
C VAL A 272 -13.00 7.13 7.88
N ASP A 273 -13.72 6.80 8.96
CA ASP A 273 -14.95 7.48 9.37
C ASP A 273 -14.73 8.98 9.69
N THR A 274 -13.51 9.35 10.08
CA THR A 274 -13.10 10.75 10.31
C THR A 274 -12.49 11.41 9.07
N ARG A 275 -12.38 10.68 7.96
CA ARG A 275 -11.67 11.05 6.72
C ARG A 275 -10.17 11.31 6.90
N PHE A 276 -9.60 11.01 8.07
CA PHE A 276 -8.18 11.17 8.35
C PHE A 276 -7.32 10.36 7.37
N PHE A 277 -7.78 9.14 7.04
CA PHE A 277 -7.20 8.31 6.00
C PHE A 277 -8.27 7.97 4.94
N PRO A 278 -8.35 8.73 3.84
CA PRO A 278 -9.28 8.46 2.76
C PRO A 278 -8.96 7.15 2.04
N VAL A 279 -9.98 6.36 1.71
CA VAL A 279 -9.87 5.10 0.94
C VAL A 279 -10.35 5.35 -0.49
N TYR A 280 -9.41 5.38 -1.44
CA TYR A 280 -9.66 5.70 -2.84
C TYR A 280 -8.69 4.94 -3.75
N GLU A 281 -8.99 4.92 -5.04
CA GLU A 281 -8.11 4.39 -6.08
C GLU A 281 -7.98 5.38 -7.25
N CYS A 282 -6.94 5.21 -8.03
CA CYS A 282 -6.65 5.89 -9.27
C CYS A 282 -6.29 4.84 -10.31
N VAL A 283 -7.09 4.75 -11.37
CA VAL A 283 -6.92 3.80 -12.47
C VAL A 283 -6.69 4.62 -13.73
N ASP A 284 -5.51 4.51 -14.33
CA ASP A 284 -5.15 5.30 -15.52
C ASP A 284 -5.43 6.82 -15.37
N GLY A 285 -5.16 7.38 -14.18
CA GLY A 285 -5.42 8.80 -13.88
C GLY A 285 -6.87 9.14 -13.47
N VAL A 286 -7.79 8.17 -13.48
CA VAL A 286 -9.18 8.35 -13.06
C VAL A 286 -9.33 8.04 -11.58
N TYR A 287 -9.65 9.07 -10.78
CA TYR A 287 -9.84 8.94 -9.35
C TYR A 287 -11.23 8.38 -9.03
N THR A 288 -11.32 7.50 -8.02
CA THR A 288 -12.57 6.99 -7.46
C THR A 288 -12.45 6.86 -5.94
N ILE A 289 -13.36 7.51 -5.20
CA ILE A 289 -13.45 7.40 -3.74
C ILE A 289 -14.31 6.18 -3.39
N ASN A 290 -13.67 5.08 -3.00
CA ASN A 290 -14.36 3.83 -2.71
C ASN A 290 -15.19 3.89 -1.41
N ARG A 291 -14.72 4.64 -0.40
CA ARG A 291 -15.42 4.80 0.88
C ARG A 291 -15.87 6.25 1.06
N ARG A 292 -17.10 6.52 0.63
CA ARG A 292 -17.79 7.79 0.90
C ARG A 292 -18.15 7.89 2.37
N VAL A 293 -17.91 9.06 2.96
CA VAL A 293 -18.25 9.35 4.34
C VAL A 293 -19.00 10.68 4.36
N PRO A 294 -20.30 10.73 4.00
CA PRO A 294 -21.03 11.99 3.83
C PRO A 294 -21.14 12.78 5.15
N SER A 295 -21.30 12.07 6.27
CA SER A 295 -21.32 12.62 7.63
C SER A 295 -20.08 12.12 8.39
N PRO A 296 -18.93 12.79 8.28
CA PRO A 296 -17.71 12.37 8.96
C PRO A 296 -17.81 12.61 10.46
N LYS A 297 -17.20 11.72 11.24
CA LYS A 297 -16.93 11.99 12.64
C LYS A 297 -15.86 13.08 12.76
N PRO A 298 -15.90 13.93 13.80
CA PRO A 298 -14.80 14.84 14.10
C PRO A 298 -13.48 14.09 14.27
N VAL A 299 -12.37 14.63 13.75
CA VAL A 299 -11.05 13.98 13.79
C VAL A 299 -10.60 13.67 15.21
N VAL A 300 -11.04 14.47 16.18
CA VAL A 300 -10.76 14.27 17.61
C VAL A 300 -11.26 12.91 18.12
N GLU A 301 -12.31 12.32 17.55
CA GLU A 301 -12.74 10.98 17.92
C GLU A 301 -11.70 9.91 17.58
N TYR A 302 -10.98 10.06 16.46
CA TYR A 302 -9.87 9.19 16.09
C TYR A 302 -8.61 9.51 16.92
N LEU A 303 -8.27 10.78 17.13
CA LEU A 303 -7.05 11.16 17.85
C LEU A 303 -7.08 10.76 19.33
N LYS A 304 -8.26 10.82 19.99
CA LYS A 304 -8.42 10.48 21.42
C LYS A 304 -8.13 9.02 21.74
N THR A 305 -8.27 8.11 20.78
CA THR A 305 -8.07 6.67 21.01
C THR A 305 -6.59 6.27 21.06
N GLN A 306 -5.66 7.22 20.93
CA GLN A 306 -4.24 6.95 20.71
C GLN A 306 -3.37 7.78 21.64
N GLY A 307 -2.52 7.13 22.44
CA GLY A 307 -1.63 7.83 23.37
C GLY A 307 -0.60 8.73 22.69
N ARG A 308 -0.25 8.52 21.40
CA ARG A 308 0.68 9.38 20.65
C ARG A 308 0.16 10.80 20.36
N PHE A 309 -1.10 11.08 20.65
CA PHE A 309 -1.74 12.39 20.47
C PHE A 309 -2.22 13.02 21.79
N ARG A 310 -1.90 12.41 22.95
CA ARG A 310 -2.44 12.82 24.25
C ARG A 310 -2.22 14.31 24.56
N HIS A 311 -1.05 14.85 24.23
CA HIS A 311 -0.68 16.25 24.45
C HIS A 311 -1.51 17.24 23.62
N LEU A 312 -2.10 16.81 22.50
CA LEU A 312 -2.92 17.68 21.65
C LEU A 312 -4.20 18.16 22.37
N PHE A 313 -4.62 17.47 23.42
CA PHE A 313 -5.82 17.78 24.19
C PHE A 313 -5.58 18.75 25.35
N GLU A 314 -4.36 19.24 25.52
CA GLU A 314 -4.06 20.37 26.41
C GLU A 314 -4.57 21.68 25.77
N GLU A 315 -5.07 22.62 26.59
CA GLU A 315 -5.67 23.87 26.09
C GLU A 315 -4.71 24.66 25.18
N LYS A 316 -3.41 24.69 25.52
CA LYS A 316 -2.36 25.33 24.71
C LYS A 316 -2.22 24.77 23.30
N ASN A 317 -2.72 23.57 23.04
CA ASN A 317 -2.60 22.84 21.77
C ASN A 317 -3.92 22.75 21.00
N LYS A 318 -4.99 23.43 21.46
CA LYS A 318 -6.29 23.44 20.77
C LYS A 318 -6.19 23.90 19.31
N TRP A 319 -5.34 24.88 19.03
CA TRP A 319 -5.04 25.36 17.67
C TRP A 319 -4.53 24.24 16.75
N LEU A 320 -3.81 23.25 17.29
CA LEU A 320 -3.25 22.15 16.51
C LEU A 320 -4.33 21.12 16.15
N LEU A 321 -5.29 20.86 17.05
CA LEU A 321 -6.47 20.04 16.73
C LEU A 321 -7.32 20.67 15.62
N GLU A 322 -7.55 21.99 15.70
CA GLU A 322 -8.27 22.73 14.66
C GLU A 322 -7.53 22.68 13.32
N LYS A 323 -6.20 22.87 13.34
CA LYS A 323 -5.35 22.76 12.15
C LYS A 323 -5.41 21.36 11.54
N ILE A 324 -5.40 20.30 12.35
CA ILE A 324 -5.53 18.91 11.88
C ILE A 324 -6.89 18.70 11.21
N GLN A 325 -7.99 19.11 11.86
CA GLN A 325 -9.34 18.99 11.30
C GLN A 325 -9.46 19.71 9.94
N GLN A 326 -9.00 20.96 9.87
CA GLN A 326 -8.99 21.73 8.62
C GLN A 326 -8.16 21.06 7.51
N GLY A 327 -7.01 20.47 7.85
CA GLY A 327 -6.18 19.75 6.90
C GLY A 327 -6.85 18.48 6.37
N VAL A 328 -7.52 17.72 7.23
CA VAL A 328 -8.31 16.54 6.85
C VAL A 328 -9.44 16.94 5.90
N ASP A 329 -10.20 17.99 6.24
CA ASP A 329 -11.30 18.48 5.40
C ASP A 329 -10.79 19.00 4.05
N LYS A 330 -9.68 19.73 4.04
CA LYS A 330 -9.05 20.22 2.81
C LYS A 330 -8.59 19.07 1.91
N ASN A 331 -7.96 18.05 2.47
CA ASN A 331 -7.53 16.89 1.68
C ASN A 331 -8.73 16.11 1.12
N TRP A 332 -9.80 15.95 1.89
CA TRP A 332 -11.03 15.34 1.40
C TRP A 332 -11.63 16.11 0.22
N GLN A 333 -11.74 17.44 0.32
CA GLN A 333 -12.27 18.27 -0.76
C GLN A 333 -11.38 18.24 -2.02
N ARG A 334 -10.05 18.16 -1.84
CA ARG A 334 -9.12 17.94 -2.96
C ARG A 334 -9.45 16.63 -3.68
N LEU A 335 -9.64 15.53 -2.97
CA LEU A 335 -9.98 14.23 -3.56
C LEU A 335 -11.34 14.25 -4.27
N VAL A 336 -12.36 14.86 -3.66
CA VAL A 336 -13.68 15.04 -4.31
C VAL A 336 -13.56 15.85 -5.60
N THR A 337 -12.70 16.86 -5.61
CA THR A 337 -12.45 17.68 -6.81
C THR A 337 -11.75 16.87 -7.90
N LEU A 338 -10.72 16.10 -7.55
CA LEU A 338 -9.98 15.24 -8.48
C LEU A 338 -10.87 14.14 -9.08
N GLU A 339 -11.68 13.49 -8.26
CA GLU A 339 -12.66 12.50 -8.71
C GLU A 339 -13.65 13.10 -9.69
N ARG A 340 -14.26 14.25 -9.38
CA ARG A 340 -15.20 14.91 -10.31
C ARG A 340 -14.54 15.35 -11.62
N ALA A 341 -13.30 15.81 -11.55
CA ALA A 341 -12.56 16.27 -12.72
C ALA A 341 -12.18 15.12 -13.66
N THR A 342 -11.96 13.92 -13.12
CA THR A 342 -11.49 12.75 -13.87
C THR A 342 -12.58 11.70 -14.13
N ASN A 343 -13.69 11.77 -13.38
CA ASN A 343 -14.87 10.92 -13.50
C ASN A 343 -16.14 11.79 -13.39
N PRO A 344 -16.61 12.40 -14.49
CA PRO A 344 -17.77 13.29 -14.50
C PRO A 344 -19.09 12.61 -14.08
N GLU A 345 -19.17 11.29 -14.16
CA GLU A 345 -20.35 10.49 -13.76
C GLU A 345 -20.35 10.13 -12.26
N ALA A 346 -19.33 10.54 -11.50
CA ALA A 346 -19.21 10.21 -10.08
C ALA A 346 -20.39 10.77 -9.24
N PRO A 347 -20.89 10.00 -8.24
CA PRO A 347 -22.00 10.43 -7.39
C PRO A 347 -21.76 11.78 -6.68
N LYS A 348 -22.79 12.61 -6.57
CA LYS A 348 -22.75 13.86 -5.80
C LYS A 348 -22.85 13.55 -4.29
N THR A 349 -21.69 13.60 -3.61
CA THR A 349 -21.44 13.62 -2.15
C THR A 349 -22.07 12.54 -1.29
#